data_AF-A0AAE0RXV4-F1
#
_entry.id   AF-A0AAE0RXV4-F1
#
_cell.length_a   1.000
_cell.length_b   1.000
_cell.length_c   1.000
_cell.angle_alpha   90.00
_cell.angle_beta   90.00
_cell.angle_gamma   90.00
#
_symmetry.space_group_name_H-M   'P 1'
#
loop_
_entity.id
_entity.type
_entity.pdbx_description
1 polymer ?
#
loop_
_entity_poly.entity_id
_entity_poly.type
_entity_poly.pdbx_seq_one_letter_code
_entity_poly.pdbx_strand_id
1 'polypeptide(L)'
;MSHTSSSFEIHHGSDFLPENETSEPNSSEYYVLNGSQDSHLLHSGVILHTFYENSVHDYPFYSEFFYPLHDFEEKIYIYVWTFLVFLTAFANVLIVAVFVRKSMRTTTNLILLFIAISDSLTGLVTLPTYIHVFTSGKLGWVRLSEGWCEAYMISKFYISKAFHTVSIWQTLLLGVQRFFCVWFPFKTNSWFTTRRTLSAVTVITICAFVIHSYHLNTKKANKSNGFCQWTIEDPCVKSCTFLWITLLLVNILPCLMLLVLTILMIKKLFHRNIRKMSFSAEQSRERDQQNKRASTIVVCIAIIFLIPEIPYGVFLLVTVLRKHSGKEILPLRENRLFHFIYEIALLLCFHANFWVYIIMNRRFRDELKSMFLESMRKLLPKRATVNHATISMETSQSHSHSTKGTDVKELSTLV
;
A
#
# COMPACT_ATOMS: atom_id res chain seq x y z
N MET A 1 -30.53 -63.14 42.46
CA MET A 1 -31.52 -62.10 42.82
C MET A 1 -30.79 -60.98 43.56
N SER A 2 -31.46 -59.85 43.80
CA SER A 2 -30.90 -58.60 44.31
C SER A 2 -30.67 -58.58 45.83
N HIS A 3 -30.16 -57.43 46.31
CA HIS A 3 -30.00 -56.98 47.71
C HIS A 3 -28.71 -57.39 48.43
N THR A 4 -28.13 -56.59 49.34
CA THR A 4 -27.75 -55.13 49.40
C THR A 4 -27.32 -54.85 50.85
N SER A 5 -26.33 -53.96 51.07
CA SER A 5 -25.94 -53.40 52.39
C SER A 5 -25.27 -54.40 53.37
N SER A 6 -24.44 -54.00 54.34
CA SER A 6 -23.64 -52.76 54.54
C SER A 6 -22.57 -52.98 55.65
N SER A 7 -21.66 -52.01 55.82
CA SER A 7 -21.00 -51.60 57.09
C SER A 7 -20.29 -52.63 57.99
N PHE A 8 -18.98 -52.45 58.23
CA PHE A 8 -18.43 -52.25 59.60
C PHE A 8 -17.03 -51.59 59.62
N GLU A 9 -16.47 -51.39 60.81
CA GLU A 9 -15.45 -50.38 61.16
C GLU A 9 -14.02 -50.90 61.45
N ILE A 10 -13.05 -49.97 61.28
CA ILE A 10 -11.88 -49.62 62.14
C ILE A 10 -11.11 -50.74 62.88
N HIS A 11 -9.77 -50.71 62.77
CA HIS A 11 -8.90 -50.88 63.95
C HIS A 11 -7.56 -50.12 63.83
N HIS A 12 -7.00 -49.71 64.99
CA HIS A 12 -5.81 -48.85 65.12
C HIS A 12 -4.45 -49.60 65.01
N GLY A 13 -3.39 -48.84 64.71
CA GLY A 13 -1.99 -49.20 64.96
C GLY A 13 -1.10 -47.94 64.97
N SER A 14 -0.49 -47.63 66.11
CA SER A 14 0.39 -46.45 66.33
C SER A 14 1.86 -46.77 66.07
N ASP A 15 2.74 -45.76 65.93
CA ASP A 15 3.80 -45.52 66.94
C ASP A 15 4.74 -44.31 66.66
N PHE A 16 4.98 -43.56 67.74
CA PHE A 16 6.11 -42.68 68.14
C PHE A 16 6.84 -41.68 67.21
N LEU A 17 6.86 -40.41 67.69
CA LEU A 17 7.91 -39.40 67.54
C LEU A 17 8.86 -39.45 68.77
N PRO A 18 10.05 -38.80 68.78
CA PRO A 18 10.18 -37.34 69.08
C PRO A 18 11.19 -36.64 68.11
N GLU A 19 11.64 -35.37 68.23
CA GLU A 19 11.69 -34.41 69.35
C GLU A 19 11.80 -32.94 68.83
N ASN A 20 11.33 -31.96 69.62
CA ASN A 20 11.60 -30.50 69.76
C ASN A 20 12.35 -29.69 68.65
N GLU A 21 12.17 -28.37 68.38
CA GLU A 21 11.40 -27.18 68.86
C GLU A 21 11.70 -26.04 67.82
N THR A 22 11.20 -24.79 67.73
CA THR A 22 10.17 -23.86 68.30
C THR A 22 9.92 -22.78 67.20
N SER A 23 8.96 -21.83 67.17
CA SER A 23 7.75 -21.49 67.95
C SER A 23 6.81 -20.53 67.15
N GLU A 24 5.56 -20.42 67.61
CA GLU A 24 4.52 -19.35 67.55
C GLU A 24 4.75 -17.92 66.97
N PRO A 25 3.66 -17.12 66.70
CA PRO A 25 2.21 -17.44 66.68
C PRO A 25 1.33 -16.82 65.54
N ASN A 26 0.15 -17.42 65.29
CA ASN A 26 -1.21 -16.86 65.02
C ASN A 26 -1.45 -15.70 63.98
N SER A 27 -2.65 -15.45 63.42
CA SER A 27 -4.06 -15.83 63.73
C SER A 27 -5.00 -15.72 62.50
N SER A 28 -6.20 -16.34 62.58
CA SER A 28 -7.53 -15.87 62.07
C SER A 28 -7.76 -15.53 60.58
N GLU A 29 -8.96 -15.61 59.98
CA GLU A 29 -10.19 -16.43 60.14
C GLU A 29 -11.06 -16.20 58.88
N TYR A 30 -12.04 -17.09 58.59
CA TYR A 30 -12.93 -16.93 57.42
C TYR A 30 -14.30 -16.34 57.80
N TYR A 31 -14.78 -15.36 57.02
CA TYR A 31 -16.17 -14.91 57.05
C TYR A 31 -16.79 -14.94 55.64
N VAL A 32 -18.00 -15.48 55.54
CA VAL A 32 -18.81 -15.54 54.32
C VAL A 32 -20.11 -14.80 54.57
N LEU A 33 -20.48 -13.87 53.68
CA LEU A 33 -21.78 -13.20 53.70
C LEU A 33 -22.38 -13.14 52.29
N ASN A 34 -23.58 -13.71 52.15
CA ASN A 34 -24.48 -13.39 51.05
C ASN A 34 -25.16 -12.04 51.33
N GLY A 35 -25.40 -11.23 50.30
CA GLY A 35 -26.15 -9.98 50.42
C GLY A 35 -26.58 -9.42 49.07
N SER A 36 -27.84 -9.01 48.96
CA SER A 36 -28.45 -8.54 47.71
C SER A 36 -28.79 -7.05 47.76
N GLN A 37 -28.65 -6.42 46.59
CA GLN A 37 -29.43 -5.26 46.11
C GLN A 37 -29.16 -3.84 46.64
N ASP A 38 -29.52 -2.93 45.73
CA ASP A 38 -29.87 -1.51 45.87
C ASP A 38 -28.77 -0.49 46.20
N SER A 39 -29.10 0.78 45.93
CA SER A 39 -28.16 1.74 45.33
C SER A 39 -28.19 3.12 45.97
N HIS A 40 -27.03 3.75 46.14
CA HIS A 40 -26.92 5.19 46.32
C HIS A 40 -25.73 5.79 45.56
N LEU A 41 -25.98 6.89 44.85
CA LEU A 41 -24.93 7.77 44.33
C LEU A 41 -24.41 8.67 45.46
N LEU A 42 -23.09 8.90 45.53
CA LEU A 42 -22.59 10.25 45.82
C LEU A 42 -21.22 10.56 45.20
N HIS A 43 -21.09 11.83 44.85
CA HIS A 43 -20.07 12.56 44.09
C HIS A 43 -18.56 12.25 44.25
N SER A 44 -17.87 12.46 43.10
CA SER A 44 -16.58 13.17 42.92
C SER A 44 -15.28 12.62 43.53
N GLY A 45 -14.28 12.35 42.66
CA GLY A 45 -12.89 12.76 42.96
C GLY A 45 -11.73 11.81 42.61
N VAL A 46 -11.28 11.83 41.36
CA VAL A 46 -9.85 11.88 40.98
C VAL A 46 -8.85 10.98 41.76
N ILE A 47 -8.66 9.74 41.31
CA ILE A 47 -7.38 9.20 40.76
C ILE A 47 -7.57 7.74 40.33
N LEU A 48 -6.93 7.36 39.21
CA LEU A 48 -6.98 6.03 38.62
C LEU A 48 -5.62 5.36 38.73
N HIS A 49 -5.46 4.35 39.58
CA HIS A 49 -4.30 3.44 39.51
C HIS A 49 -4.63 2.03 40.05
N THR A 50 -4.47 1.05 39.15
CA THR A 50 -4.08 -0.36 39.40
C THR A 50 -4.38 -1.01 40.76
N PHE A 51 -5.31 -1.97 40.77
CA PHE A 51 -5.02 -3.36 41.16
C PHE A 51 -6.08 -4.28 40.53
N TYR A 52 -5.65 -5.35 39.86
CA TYR A 52 -6.48 -6.50 39.49
C TYR A 52 -5.58 -7.73 39.40
N GLU A 53 -5.57 -8.50 40.48
CA GLU A 53 -4.81 -9.75 40.60
C GLU A 53 -5.76 -10.80 41.21
N ASN A 54 -5.54 -12.07 40.87
CA ASN A 54 -6.25 -13.25 41.38
C ASN A 54 -7.76 -13.36 41.07
N SER A 55 -8.04 -13.99 39.93
CA SER A 55 -8.71 -15.30 39.98
C SER A 55 -8.18 -16.20 38.86
N VAL A 56 -7.18 -17.01 39.19
CA VAL A 56 -6.68 -18.10 38.34
C VAL A 56 -7.58 -19.31 38.56
N HIS A 57 -8.10 -19.89 37.48
CA HIS A 57 -8.34 -21.34 37.24
C HIS A 57 -9.42 -21.58 36.16
N ASP A 58 -9.11 -21.25 34.90
CA ASP A 58 -9.19 -22.23 33.80
C ASP A 58 -8.64 -21.61 32.50
N TYR A 59 -7.47 -22.08 32.05
CA TYR A 59 -6.82 -21.63 30.81
C TYR A 59 -6.57 -22.79 29.84
N PRO A 60 -7.57 -23.18 29.04
CA PRO A 60 -7.36 -23.95 27.82
C PRO A 60 -7.10 -23.03 26.62
N PHE A 61 -5.94 -23.23 25.99
CA PHE A 61 -5.63 -22.91 24.58
C PHE A 61 -5.56 -21.44 24.10
N TYR A 62 -4.33 -21.05 23.73
CA TYR A 62 -3.91 -20.05 22.76
C TYR A 62 -4.99 -19.40 21.87
N SER A 63 -5.30 -18.12 22.11
CA SER A 63 -5.92 -17.22 21.14
C SER A 63 -4.84 -16.35 20.46
N GLU A 64 -4.19 -16.88 19.41
CA GLU A 64 -3.01 -16.35 18.66
C GLU A 64 -3.02 -14.85 18.25
N PHE A 65 -4.09 -14.08 18.47
CA PHE A 65 -4.22 -12.70 17.96
C PHE A 65 -4.74 -11.64 18.96
N PHE A 66 -5.04 -12.01 20.21
CA PHE A 66 -5.60 -11.05 21.19
C PHE A 66 -4.53 -10.13 21.81
N TYR A 67 -4.37 -8.95 21.22
CA TYR A 67 -3.61 -7.84 21.81
C TYR A 67 -4.42 -6.55 21.71
N PRO A 68 -4.53 -5.74 22.79
CA PRO A 68 -5.07 -4.40 22.69
C PRO A 68 -4.24 -3.59 21.69
N LEU A 69 -4.89 -2.71 20.93
CA LEU A 69 -4.19 -1.69 20.16
C LEU A 69 -3.45 -0.76 21.11
N HIS A 70 -2.30 -0.24 20.71
CA HIS A 70 -1.75 0.92 21.38
C HIS A 70 -2.62 2.15 21.14
N ASP A 71 -2.75 3.04 22.14
CA ASP A 71 -3.53 4.29 22.04
C ASP A 71 -3.04 5.27 20.95
N PHE A 72 -1.86 4.99 20.37
CA PHE A 72 -1.33 5.66 19.19
C PHE A 72 -1.64 4.93 17.87
N GLU A 73 -1.74 3.60 17.85
CA GLU A 73 -2.02 2.81 16.64
C GLU A 73 -3.39 3.16 16.07
N GLU A 74 -4.42 3.20 16.91
CA GLU A 74 -5.79 3.59 16.53
C GLU A 74 -5.81 4.98 15.87
N LYS A 75 -5.17 5.97 16.50
CA LYS A 75 -5.12 7.36 15.99
C LYS A 75 -4.34 7.47 14.69
N ILE A 76 -3.24 6.75 14.52
CA ILE A 76 -2.46 6.77 13.27
C ILE A 76 -3.21 6.03 12.15
N TYR A 77 -3.91 4.93 12.44
CA TYR A 77 -4.79 4.25 11.47
C TYR A 77 -6.04 5.06 11.08
N ILE A 78 -6.62 5.84 11.99
CA ILE A 78 -7.76 6.72 11.66
C ILE A 78 -7.30 7.92 10.84
N TYR A 79 -6.29 8.67 11.31
CA TYR A 79 -5.93 9.97 10.72
C TYR A 79 -4.84 9.86 9.64
N VAL A 80 -3.69 9.27 9.96
CA VAL A 80 -2.51 9.29 9.08
C VAL A 80 -2.67 8.33 7.91
N TRP A 81 -3.12 7.10 8.15
CA TRP A 81 -3.39 6.13 7.08
C TRP A 81 -4.43 6.66 6.10
N THR A 82 -5.58 7.15 6.58
CA THR A 82 -6.62 7.79 5.76
C THR A 82 -6.07 8.95 4.94
N PHE A 83 -5.30 9.86 5.56
CA PHE A 83 -4.66 10.98 4.86
C PHE A 83 -3.69 10.51 3.77
N LEU A 84 -2.84 9.53 4.07
CA LEU A 84 -1.88 8.96 3.11
C LEU A 84 -2.59 8.23 1.95
N VAL A 85 -3.69 7.52 2.20
CA VAL A 85 -4.51 6.90 1.14
C VAL A 85 -5.08 7.96 0.21
N PHE A 86 -5.69 9.03 0.74
CA PHE A 86 -6.21 10.13 -0.10
C PHE A 86 -5.10 10.88 -0.85
N LEU A 87 -3.98 11.18 -0.19
CA LEU A 87 -2.83 11.86 -0.79
C LEU A 87 -2.19 11.02 -1.92
N THR A 88 -2.09 9.71 -1.73
CA THR A 88 -1.61 8.75 -2.74
C THR A 88 -2.57 8.65 -3.91
N ALA A 89 -3.88 8.47 -3.64
CA ALA A 89 -4.91 8.40 -4.67
C ALA A 89 -4.97 9.69 -5.51
N PHE A 90 -4.91 10.87 -4.89
CA PHE A 90 -4.88 12.15 -5.60
C PHE A 90 -3.65 12.27 -6.51
N ALA A 91 -2.46 11.97 -5.98
CA ALA A 91 -1.22 12.01 -6.74
C ALA A 91 -1.24 11.04 -7.94
N ASN A 92 -1.79 9.84 -7.75
CA ASN A 92 -1.95 8.84 -8.80
C ASN A 92 -3.04 9.21 -9.83
N VAL A 93 -4.13 9.86 -9.43
CA VAL A 93 -5.12 10.42 -10.37
C VAL A 93 -4.46 11.45 -11.28
N LEU A 94 -3.59 12.33 -10.76
CA LEU A 94 -2.80 13.23 -11.60
C LEU A 94 -1.86 12.48 -12.56
N ILE A 95 -1.24 11.38 -12.11
CA ILE A 95 -0.37 10.53 -12.95
C ILE A 95 -1.16 9.92 -14.12
N VAL A 96 -2.30 9.29 -13.83
CA VAL A 96 -3.20 8.69 -14.82
C VAL A 96 -3.69 9.76 -15.80
N ALA A 97 -4.17 10.90 -15.30
CA ALA A 97 -4.72 11.98 -16.12
C ALA A 97 -3.69 12.55 -17.12
N VAL A 98 -2.42 12.67 -16.72
CA VAL A 98 -1.32 13.07 -17.63
C VAL A 98 -1.02 11.98 -18.67
N PHE A 99 -0.89 10.70 -18.26
CA PHE A 99 -0.51 9.62 -19.18
C PHE A 99 -1.61 9.20 -20.17
N VAL A 100 -2.89 9.51 -19.91
CA VAL A 100 -3.99 9.30 -20.86
C VAL A 100 -3.90 10.22 -22.10
N ARG A 101 -3.31 11.42 -21.97
CA ARG A 101 -3.30 12.43 -23.04
C ARG A 101 -2.54 11.96 -24.28
N LYS A 102 -3.05 12.35 -25.47
CA LYS A 102 -2.59 11.85 -26.79
C LYS A 102 -1.08 12.00 -27.00
N SER A 103 -0.51 13.11 -26.53
CA SER A 103 0.93 13.45 -26.50
C SER A 103 1.79 12.48 -25.69
N MET A 104 1.25 11.88 -24.62
CA MET A 104 1.97 11.02 -23.69
C MET A 104 1.79 9.52 -23.97
N ARG A 105 1.03 9.14 -25.01
CA ARG A 105 0.74 7.73 -25.33
C ARG A 105 1.98 6.98 -25.80
N THR A 106 2.54 6.17 -24.91
CA THR A 106 3.60 5.18 -25.20
C THR A 106 3.30 3.89 -24.44
N THR A 107 3.83 2.76 -24.89
CA THR A 107 3.62 1.48 -24.20
C THR A 107 4.25 1.45 -22.80
N THR A 108 5.24 2.29 -22.52
CA THR A 108 5.70 2.46 -21.13
C THR A 108 4.74 3.28 -20.29
N ASN A 109 4.30 4.45 -20.77
CA ASN A 109 3.41 5.31 -19.99
C ASN A 109 2.06 4.63 -19.72
N LEU A 110 1.66 3.67 -20.58
CA LEU A 110 0.55 2.76 -20.32
C LEU A 110 0.79 1.84 -19.11
N ILE A 111 2.00 1.26 -18.96
CA ILE A 111 2.34 0.46 -17.77
C ILE A 111 2.40 1.36 -16.52
N LEU A 112 3.01 2.56 -16.62
CA LEU A 112 3.06 3.52 -15.51
C LEU A 112 1.66 3.96 -15.05
N LEU A 113 0.72 4.09 -16.00
CA LEU A 113 -0.70 4.38 -15.74
C LEU A 113 -1.37 3.23 -14.98
N PHE A 114 -1.13 1.97 -15.36
CA PHE A 114 -1.71 0.83 -14.64
C PHE A 114 -1.10 0.65 -13.24
N ILE A 115 0.21 0.91 -13.06
CA ILE A 115 0.87 0.91 -11.74
C ILE A 115 0.16 1.89 -10.81
N ALA A 116 -0.04 3.14 -11.26
CA ALA A 116 -0.75 4.17 -10.48
C ALA A 116 -2.20 3.78 -10.15
N ILE A 117 -2.87 2.98 -10.99
CA ILE A 117 -4.20 2.41 -10.68
C ILE A 117 -4.10 1.36 -9.57
N SER A 118 -3.18 0.39 -9.67
CA SER A 118 -2.99 -0.64 -8.62
C SER A 118 -2.52 -0.06 -7.29
N ASP A 119 -1.59 0.90 -7.30
CA ASP A 119 -1.12 1.62 -6.11
C ASP A 119 -2.29 2.29 -5.38
N SER A 120 -3.19 2.95 -6.13
CA SER A 120 -4.38 3.62 -5.58
C SER A 120 -5.38 2.63 -5.00
N LEU A 121 -5.68 1.55 -5.73
CA LEU A 121 -6.69 0.56 -5.31
C LEU A 121 -6.22 -0.28 -4.11
N THR A 122 -4.90 -0.48 -3.96
CA THR A 122 -4.30 -1.11 -2.78
C THR A 122 -4.71 -0.41 -1.48
N GLY A 123 -4.69 0.93 -1.45
CA GLY A 123 -5.14 1.72 -0.30
C GLY A 123 -6.66 1.93 -0.26
N LEU A 124 -7.25 2.39 -1.37
CA LEU A 124 -8.65 2.83 -1.41
C LEU A 124 -9.65 1.74 -1.02
N VAL A 125 -9.40 0.47 -1.37
CA VAL A 125 -10.33 -0.63 -1.08
C VAL A 125 -10.40 -0.94 0.42
N THR A 126 -9.32 -0.75 1.18
CA THR A 126 -9.35 -1.00 2.64
C THR A 126 -10.07 0.11 3.41
N LEU A 127 -10.12 1.32 2.84
CA LEU A 127 -10.48 2.55 3.55
C LEU A 127 -11.87 2.53 4.22
N PRO A 128 -12.97 2.11 3.56
CA PRO A 128 -14.29 2.10 4.21
C PRO A 128 -14.34 1.14 5.41
N THR A 129 -13.73 -0.03 5.26
CA THR A 129 -13.67 -1.05 6.31
C THR A 129 -12.71 -0.68 7.45
N TYR A 130 -11.60 0.02 7.16
CA TYR A 130 -10.70 0.55 8.19
C TYR A 130 -11.41 1.62 9.00
N ILE A 131 -12.04 2.60 8.34
CA ILE A 131 -12.80 3.66 9.03
C ILE A 131 -13.88 3.02 9.90
N HIS A 132 -14.69 2.08 9.39
CA HIS A 132 -15.71 1.41 10.19
C HIS A 132 -15.12 0.66 11.41
N VAL A 133 -14.07 -0.15 11.23
CA VAL A 133 -13.41 -0.88 12.34
C VAL A 133 -12.92 0.07 13.43
N PHE A 134 -12.14 1.08 13.05
CA PHE A 134 -11.46 1.95 14.02
C PHE A 134 -12.38 3.03 14.61
N THR A 135 -13.50 3.39 13.99
CA THR A 135 -14.48 4.32 14.58
C THR A 135 -15.59 3.64 15.39
N SER A 136 -15.88 2.35 15.13
CA SER A 136 -16.84 1.57 15.93
C SER A 136 -16.22 0.99 17.20
N GLY A 137 -14.90 1.06 17.32
CA GLY A 137 -14.15 0.62 18.50
C GLY A 137 -14.00 1.73 19.54
N LYS A 138 -14.10 1.36 20.81
CA LYS A 138 -13.32 1.97 21.88
C LYS A 138 -12.56 0.85 22.59
N LEU A 139 -11.26 1.03 22.74
CA LEU A 139 -10.37 0.23 23.60
C LEU A 139 -10.48 -1.30 23.43
N GLY A 140 -9.84 -1.84 22.40
CA GLY A 140 -9.48 -3.27 22.29
C GLY A 140 -10.60 -4.28 21.95
N TRP A 141 -11.88 -3.97 22.18
CA TRP A 141 -12.98 -4.94 22.11
C TRP A 141 -13.98 -4.69 20.97
N VAL A 142 -13.52 -4.50 19.72
CA VAL A 142 -14.42 -4.21 18.59
C VAL A 142 -15.23 -5.46 18.19
N ARG A 143 -16.47 -5.55 18.68
CA ARG A 143 -17.46 -6.55 18.25
C ARG A 143 -18.08 -6.15 16.91
N LEU A 144 -17.41 -6.48 15.80
CA LEU A 144 -17.99 -6.32 14.46
C LEU A 144 -19.14 -7.32 14.24
N SER A 145 -20.08 -6.96 13.36
CA SER A 145 -20.99 -7.95 12.79
C SER A 145 -20.25 -8.89 11.83
N GLU A 146 -20.78 -10.09 11.62
CA GLU A 146 -20.20 -11.12 10.73
C GLU A 146 -19.90 -10.58 9.32
N GLY A 147 -20.83 -9.83 8.72
CA GLY A 147 -20.64 -9.22 7.40
C GLY A 147 -19.60 -8.09 7.37
N TRP A 148 -19.52 -7.24 8.41
CA TRP A 148 -18.44 -6.23 8.49
C TRP A 148 -17.07 -6.88 8.72
N CYS A 149 -17.05 -7.98 9.47
CA CYS A 149 -15.87 -8.79 9.73
C CYS A 149 -15.31 -9.39 8.44
N GLU A 150 -16.18 -10.06 7.68
CA GLU A 150 -15.85 -10.63 6.37
C GLU A 150 -15.41 -9.54 5.39
N ALA A 151 -16.14 -8.41 5.32
CA ALA A 151 -15.78 -7.28 4.46
C ALA A 151 -14.38 -6.73 4.75
N TYR A 152 -14.00 -6.53 6.03
CA TYR A 152 -12.64 -6.11 6.41
C TYR A 152 -11.58 -7.16 6.02
N MET A 153 -11.87 -8.44 6.26
CA MET A 153 -10.93 -9.51 5.94
C MET A 153 -10.75 -9.73 4.44
N ILE A 154 -11.77 -9.47 3.62
CA ILE A 154 -11.72 -9.52 2.16
C ILE A 154 -11.04 -8.26 1.60
N SER A 155 -11.37 -7.06 2.09
CA SER A 155 -10.76 -5.81 1.60
C SER A 155 -9.25 -5.78 1.89
N LYS A 156 -8.83 -6.11 3.12
CA LYS A 156 -7.43 -6.09 3.55
C LYS A 156 -6.62 -7.24 2.97
N PHE A 157 -7.05 -8.49 3.14
CA PHE A 157 -6.19 -9.64 2.83
C PHE A 157 -6.39 -10.18 1.42
N TYR A 158 -7.57 -10.05 0.79
CA TYR A 158 -7.76 -10.48 -0.59
C TYR A 158 -7.52 -9.33 -1.58
N ILE A 159 -8.35 -8.30 -1.57
CA ILE A 159 -8.40 -7.32 -2.68
C ILE A 159 -7.19 -6.37 -2.65
N SER A 160 -6.85 -5.82 -1.48
CA SER A 160 -5.68 -4.93 -1.33
C SER A 160 -4.38 -5.65 -1.65
N LYS A 161 -4.17 -6.88 -1.12
CA LYS A 161 -2.97 -7.68 -1.42
C LYS A 161 -2.89 -8.16 -2.87
N ALA A 162 -4.02 -8.42 -3.53
CA ALA A 162 -4.06 -8.64 -4.97
C ALA A 162 -3.57 -7.40 -5.73
N PHE A 163 -4.13 -6.21 -5.49
CA PHE A 163 -3.68 -4.98 -6.17
C PHE A 163 -2.22 -4.61 -5.88
N HIS A 164 -1.75 -4.83 -4.65
CA HIS A 164 -0.35 -4.68 -4.28
C HIS A 164 0.57 -5.61 -5.11
N THR A 165 0.20 -6.89 -5.21
CA THR A 165 0.90 -7.89 -6.04
C THR A 165 0.89 -7.48 -7.52
N VAL A 166 -0.22 -6.92 -8.01
CA VAL A 166 -0.32 -6.38 -9.38
C VAL A 166 0.69 -5.25 -9.60
N SER A 167 0.82 -4.30 -8.67
CA SER A 167 1.79 -3.21 -8.78
C SER A 167 3.23 -3.71 -8.85
N ILE A 168 3.61 -4.67 -7.97
CA ILE A 168 4.93 -5.32 -7.99
C ILE A 168 5.21 -5.93 -9.37
N TRP A 169 4.30 -6.77 -9.88
CA TRP A 169 4.52 -7.49 -11.14
C TRP A 169 4.44 -6.57 -12.38
N GLN A 170 3.68 -5.48 -12.34
CA GLN A 170 3.71 -4.45 -13.38
C GLN A 170 4.99 -3.60 -13.34
N THR A 171 5.52 -3.31 -12.15
CA THR A 171 6.83 -2.66 -11.96
C THR A 171 7.97 -3.55 -12.45
N LEU A 172 7.85 -4.87 -12.29
CA LEU A 172 8.75 -5.84 -12.93
C LEU A 172 8.61 -5.85 -14.47
N LEU A 173 7.38 -5.87 -15.02
CA LEU A 173 7.13 -5.78 -16.46
C LEU A 173 7.74 -4.49 -17.07
N LEU A 174 7.63 -3.37 -16.35
CA LEU A 174 8.26 -2.09 -16.67
C LEU A 174 9.79 -2.19 -16.70
N GLY A 175 10.39 -2.81 -15.67
CA GLY A 175 11.84 -3.05 -15.58
C GLY A 175 12.35 -3.94 -16.74
N VAL A 176 11.64 -5.03 -17.04
CA VAL A 176 11.91 -5.93 -18.17
C VAL A 176 11.82 -5.16 -19.50
N GLN A 177 10.76 -4.37 -19.72
CA GLN A 177 10.63 -3.54 -20.92
C GLN A 177 11.83 -2.60 -21.06
N ARG A 178 12.23 -1.91 -19.99
CA ARG A 178 13.38 -0.98 -20.01
C ARG A 178 14.71 -1.68 -20.24
N PHE A 179 14.93 -2.86 -19.66
CA PHE A 179 16.11 -3.66 -19.96
C PHE A 179 16.21 -3.94 -21.47
N PHE A 180 15.13 -4.39 -22.11
CA PHE A 180 15.11 -4.59 -23.56
C PHE A 180 15.26 -3.28 -24.35
N CYS A 181 14.60 -2.18 -23.97
CA CYS A 181 14.79 -0.86 -24.60
C CYS A 181 16.26 -0.43 -24.67
N VAL A 182 17.02 -0.67 -23.59
CA VAL A 182 18.42 -0.24 -23.48
C VAL A 182 19.36 -1.20 -24.18
N TRP A 183 19.16 -2.52 -24.08
CA TRP A 183 20.06 -3.52 -24.67
C TRP A 183 19.79 -3.83 -26.15
N PHE A 184 18.52 -3.80 -26.58
CA PHE A 184 18.08 -4.22 -27.92
C PHE A 184 17.16 -3.18 -28.59
N PRO A 185 17.63 -1.92 -28.77
CA PRO A 185 16.78 -0.80 -29.18
C PRO A 185 16.04 -1.04 -30.52
N PHE A 186 16.67 -1.72 -31.48
CA PHE A 186 16.08 -1.98 -32.80
C PHE A 186 14.97 -3.05 -32.79
N LYS A 187 14.97 -4.00 -31.85
CA LYS A 187 13.95 -5.07 -31.76
C LYS A 187 12.78 -4.70 -30.84
N THR A 188 13.00 -3.82 -29.87
CA THR A 188 12.06 -3.56 -28.76
C THR A 188 10.67 -3.09 -29.21
N ASN A 189 10.57 -2.23 -30.23
CA ASN A 189 9.27 -1.73 -30.73
C ASN A 189 8.38 -2.82 -31.34
N SER A 190 8.98 -3.90 -31.89
CA SER A 190 8.24 -5.07 -32.38
C SER A 190 7.77 -5.96 -31.22
N TRP A 191 8.55 -6.02 -30.14
CA TRP A 191 8.26 -6.90 -29.00
C TRP A 191 7.17 -6.30 -28.10
N PHE A 192 7.31 -5.04 -27.67
CA PHE A 192 6.42 -4.35 -26.74
C PHE A 192 5.40 -3.45 -27.44
N THR A 193 4.44 -4.06 -28.13
CA THR A 193 3.29 -3.35 -28.73
C THR A 193 2.16 -3.13 -27.72
N THR A 194 1.27 -2.17 -27.98
CA THR A 194 0.15 -1.82 -27.07
C THR A 194 -0.75 -3.02 -26.75
N ARG A 195 -1.10 -3.83 -27.76
CA ARG A 195 -1.94 -5.03 -27.58
C ARG A 195 -1.27 -6.07 -26.68
N ARG A 196 0.04 -6.31 -26.84
CA ARG A 196 0.82 -7.21 -25.97
C ARG A 196 0.97 -6.67 -24.56
N THR A 197 1.18 -5.36 -24.43
CA THR A 197 1.28 -4.68 -23.13
C THR A 197 -0.03 -4.79 -22.34
N LEU A 198 -1.17 -4.53 -22.98
CA LEU A 198 -2.50 -4.71 -22.38
C LEU A 198 -2.72 -6.18 -21.97
N SER A 199 -2.43 -7.13 -22.87
CA SER A 199 -2.57 -8.56 -22.56
C SER A 199 -1.70 -9.00 -21.37
N ALA A 200 -0.46 -8.49 -21.27
CA ALA A 200 0.42 -8.80 -20.15
C ALA A 200 -0.09 -8.21 -18.83
N VAL A 201 -0.57 -6.96 -18.84
CA VAL A 201 -1.21 -6.32 -17.68
C VAL A 201 -2.45 -7.11 -17.23
N THR A 202 -3.34 -7.50 -18.15
CA THR A 202 -4.54 -8.29 -17.81
C THR A 202 -4.18 -9.65 -17.21
N VAL A 203 -3.18 -10.36 -17.78
CA VAL A 203 -2.72 -11.65 -17.23
C VAL A 203 -2.12 -11.47 -15.84
N ILE A 204 -1.26 -10.46 -15.62
CA ILE A 204 -0.72 -10.14 -14.29
C ILE A 204 -1.84 -9.91 -13.27
N THR A 205 -2.87 -9.14 -13.63
CA THR A 205 -4.03 -8.90 -12.77
C THR A 205 -4.76 -10.19 -12.43
N ILE A 206 -5.09 -11.02 -13.42
CA ILE A 206 -5.78 -12.30 -13.19
C ILE A 206 -4.95 -13.22 -12.29
N CYS A 207 -3.66 -13.39 -12.57
CA CYS A 207 -2.77 -14.24 -11.78
C CYS A 207 -2.65 -13.77 -10.31
N ALA A 208 -2.57 -12.45 -10.06
CA ALA A 208 -2.50 -11.91 -8.71
C ALA A 208 -3.78 -12.20 -7.90
N PHE A 209 -4.97 -12.00 -8.49
CA PHE A 209 -6.23 -12.34 -7.84
C PHE A 209 -6.39 -13.86 -7.61
N VAL A 210 -5.92 -14.70 -8.55
CA VAL A 210 -5.91 -16.16 -8.37
C VAL A 210 -4.99 -16.59 -7.22
N ILE A 211 -3.79 -16.00 -7.08
CA ILE A 211 -2.85 -16.30 -5.98
C ILE A 211 -3.48 -16.00 -4.61
N HIS A 212 -4.15 -14.85 -4.47
CA HIS A 212 -4.77 -14.45 -3.19
C HIS A 212 -6.15 -15.09 -2.92
N SER A 213 -6.72 -15.84 -3.87
CA SER A 213 -8.05 -16.45 -3.75
C SER A 213 -8.24 -17.38 -2.54
N TYR A 214 -7.14 -17.90 -1.95
CA TYR A 214 -7.14 -18.58 -0.66
C TYR A 214 -7.93 -17.82 0.42
N HIS A 215 -7.85 -16.50 0.41
CA HIS A 215 -8.50 -15.62 1.37
C HIS A 215 -10.03 -15.48 1.21
N LEU A 216 -10.63 -16.06 0.16
CA LEU A 216 -12.09 -16.22 0.03
C LEU A 216 -12.58 -17.55 0.60
N ASN A 217 -11.78 -18.61 0.50
CA ASN A 217 -12.19 -19.99 0.80
C ASN A 217 -12.10 -20.36 2.30
N THR A 218 -12.07 -19.35 3.18
CA THR A 218 -11.89 -19.52 4.64
C THR A 218 -12.93 -18.69 5.40
N LYS A 219 -13.78 -19.35 6.20
CA LYS A 219 -14.76 -18.68 7.08
C LYS A 219 -14.03 -18.04 8.27
N LYS A 220 -13.62 -16.80 8.12
CA LYS A 220 -12.80 -16.03 9.09
C LYS A 220 -13.60 -15.40 10.25
N ALA A 221 -14.93 -15.48 10.20
CA ALA A 221 -15.80 -15.03 11.28
C ALA A 221 -16.23 -16.23 12.15
N ASN A 222 -15.31 -16.80 12.93
CA ASN A 222 -15.69 -17.79 13.93
C ASN A 222 -16.37 -17.07 15.11
N LYS A 223 -17.60 -17.45 15.44
CA LYS A 223 -18.44 -16.73 16.42
C LYS A 223 -18.11 -17.05 17.88
N SER A 224 -16.93 -17.64 18.15
CA SER A 224 -16.32 -17.70 19.48
C SER A 224 -16.12 -16.28 20.02
N ASN A 225 -16.83 -15.93 21.08
CA ASN A 225 -16.75 -14.67 21.83
C ASN A 225 -17.09 -13.36 21.06
N GLY A 226 -17.39 -13.44 19.77
CA GLY A 226 -17.92 -12.32 18.97
C GLY A 226 -16.86 -11.34 18.44
N PHE A 227 -15.65 -11.81 18.15
CA PHE A 227 -14.54 -10.98 17.65
C PHE A 227 -14.03 -11.44 16.28
N CYS A 228 -13.45 -10.52 15.51
CA CYS A 228 -12.79 -10.82 14.24
C CYS A 228 -11.38 -11.37 14.46
N GLN A 229 -11.23 -12.70 14.42
CA GLN A 229 -9.93 -13.34 14.50
C GLN A 229 -9.60 -14.07 13.20
N TRP A 230 -8.43 -13.78 12.62
CA TRP A 230 -7.85 -14.65 11.62
C TRP A 230 -7.24 -15.86 12.33
N THR A 231 -7.86 -17.03 12.20
CA THR A 231 -7.29 -18.29 12.67
C THR A 231 -6.49 -18.96 11.56
N ILE A 232 -5.30 -19.45 11.90
CA ILE A 232 -4.61 -20.44 11.09
C ILE A 232 -5.30 -21.78 11.37
N GLU A 233 -5.88 -22.41 10.36
CA GLU A 233 -6.37 -23.79 10.45
C GLU A 233 -5.19 -24.71 10.75
N ASP A 234 -5.16 -25.37 11.91
CA ASP A 234 -4.14 -26.36 12.28
C ASP A 234 -4.71 -27.79 12.15
N PRO A 235 -3.98 -28.76 11.55
CA PRO A 235 -2.60 -28.65 11.05
C PRO A 235 -2.47 -27.76 9.80
N CYS A 236 -1.48 -26.87 9.80
CA CYS A 236 -1.36 -25.72 8.89
C CYS A 236 -1.26 -25.99 7.38
N VAL A 237 -1.47 -27.20 6.86
CA VAL A 237 -1.15 -27.62 5.48
C VAL A 237 -1.57 -26.59 4.42
N LYS A 238 -2.82 -26.11 4.43
CA LYS A 238 -3.33 -25.11 3.47
C LYS A 238 -2.68 -23.74 3.71
N SER A 239 -2.71 -23.25 4.94
CA SER A 239 -2.16 -21.94 5.35
C SER A 239 -0.66 -21.82 5.07
N CYS A 240 0.12 -22.83 5.46
CA CYS A 240 1.56 -22.92 5.26
C CYS A 240 1.92 -23.05 3.77
N THR A 241 1.13 -23.78 2.97
CA THR A 241 1.29 -23.82 1.50
C THR A 241 1.05 -22.43 0.89
N PHE A 242 -0.02 -21.73 1.28
CA PHE A 242 -0.29 -20.37 0.84
C PHE A 242 0.82 -19.36 1.24
N LEU A 243 1.34 -19.49 2.47
CA LEU A 243 2.44 -18.65 2.96
C LEU A 243 3.73 -18.87 2.15
N TRP A 244 4.08 -20.13 1.82
CA TRP A 244 5.21 -20.43 0.93
C TRP A 244 5.01 -19.89 -0.49
N ILE A 245 3.81 -20.06 -1.07
CA ILE A 245 3.46 -19.50 -2.39
C ILE A 245 3.60 -17.96 -2.39
N THR A 246 3.12 -17.30 -1.33
CA THR A 246 3.23 -15.84 -1.16
C THR A 246 4.69 -15.40 -1.03
N LEU A 247 5.45 -16.05 -0.14
CA LEU A 247 6.87 -15.78 0.08
C LEU A 247 7.69 -15.92 -1.21
N LEU A 248 7.42 -16.96 -2.01
CA LEU A 248 8.15 -17.22 -3.25
C LEU A 248 7.69 -16.32 -4.41
N LEU A 249 6.39 -16.27 -4.73
CA LEU A 249 5.88 -15.64 -5.95
C LEU A 249 5.44 -14.18 -5.80
N VAL A 250 5.02 -13.76 -4.61
CA VAL A 250 4.64 -12.35 -4.35
C VAL A 250 5.84 -11.55 -3.87
N ASN A 251 6.75 -12.17 -3.11
CA ASN A 251 7.91 -11.48 -2.54
C ASN A 251 9.25 -11.82 -3.22
N ILE A 252 9.82 -13.01 -2.98
CA ILE A 252 11.24 -13.30 -3.30
C ILE A 252 11.51 -13.21 -4.81
N LEU A 253 10.72 -13.89 -5.65
CA LEU A 253 10.91 -13.92 -7.09
C LEU A 253 10.88 -12.51 -7.72
N PRO A 254 9.80 -11.69 -7.54
CA PRO A 254 9.78 -10.37 -8.15
C PRO A 254 10.80 -9.41 -7.55
N CYS A 255 11.08 -9.45 -6.24
CA CYS A 255 12.11 -8.59 -5.63
C CYS A 255 13.51 -8.92 -6.17
N LEU A 256 13.86 -10.21 -6.28
CA LEU A 256 15.14 -10.65 -6.83
C LEU A 256 15.28 -10.25 -8.31
N MET A 257 14.23 -10.48 -9.12
CA MET A 257 14.25 -10.09 -10.53
C MET A 257 14.35 -8.57 -10.71
N LEU A 258 13.61 -7.79 -9.93
CA LEU A 258 13.64 -6.32 -9.97
C LEU A 258 14.99 -5.76 -9.53
N LEU A 259 15.60 -6.34 -8.48
CA LEU A 259 16.94 -6.00 -8.01
C LEU A 259 18.01 -6.29 -9.08
N VAL A 260 17.99 -7.51 -9.66
CA VAL A 260 18.94 -7.90 -10.72
C VAL A 260 18.80 -7.02 -11.97
N LEU A 261 17.57 -6.77 -12.43
CA LEU A 261 17.32 -5.89 -13.57
C LEU A 261 17.78 -4.46 -13.29
N THR A 262 17.51 -3.93 -12.09
CA THR A 262 17.98 -2.61 -11.64
C THR A 262 19.51 -2.51 -11.66
N ILE A 263 20.22 -3.50 -11.11
CA ILE A 263 21.70 -3.55 -11.11
C ILE A 263 22.24 -3.61 -12.56
N LEU A 264 21.65 -4.44 -13.42
CA LEU A 264 22.03 -4.55 -14.83
C LEU A 264 21.79 -3.25 -15.60
N MET A 265 20.68 -2.55 -15.32
CA MET A 265 20.38 -1.24 -15.88
C MET A 265 21.38 -0.18 -15.41
N ILE A 266 21.68 -0.10 -14.10
CA ILE A 266 22.67 0.85 -13.55
C ILE A 266 24.04 0.63 -14.21
N LYS A 267 24.56 -0.61 -14.22
CA LYS A 267 25.83 -0.96 -14.88
C LYS A 267 25.84 -0.54 -16.35
N LYS A 268 24.77 -0.79 -17.10
CA LYS A 268 24.66 -0.42 -18.52
C LYS A 268 24.56 1.09 -18.75
N LEU A 269 23.85 1.83 -17.90
CA LEU A 269 23.69 3.29 -17.98
C LEU A 269 24.97 4.06 -17.58
N PHE A 270 25.79 3.47 -16.70
CA PHE A 270 27.11 3.98 -16.32
C PHE A 270 28.15 3.71 -17.42
N HIS A 271 28.25 2.48 -17.93
CA HIS A 271 29.20 2.13 -19.00
C HIS A 271 28.93 2.90 -20.32
N ARG A 272 27.65 3.17 -20.63
CA ARG A 272 27.24 4.08 -21.73
C ARG A 272 27.64 5.54 -21.52
N ASN A 273 27.96 5.97 -20.29
CA ASN A 273 28.38 7.34 -20.02
C ASN A 273 29.85 7.56 -20.42
N ILE A 274 30.70 6.56 -20.15
CA ILE A 274 32.14 6.60 -20.44
C ILE A 274 32.42 6.49 -21.94
N ARG A 275 31.71 5.60 -22.67
CA ARG A 275 31.94 5.37 -24.12
C ARG A 275 31.39 6.45 -25.06
N LYS A 276 31.02 7.65 -24.59
CA LYS A 276 30.32 8.68 -25.39
C LYS A 276 31.23 9.63 -26.20
N MET A 277 32.50 9.27 -26.40
CA MET A 277 33.48 10.04 -27.19
C MET A 277 33.53 9.66 -28.69
N SER A 278 32.58 8.87 -29.19
CA SER A 278 32.53 8.44 -30.61
C SER A 278 31.43 9.14 -31.41
N PHE A 279 31.75 9.52 -32.65
CA PHE A 279 30.89 10.25 -33.59
C PHE A 279 29.67 9.41 -34.02
N SER A 280 28.46 9.87 -33.71
CA SER A 280 27.19 9.21 -34.08
C SER A 280 26.13 10.27 -34.39
N ALA A 281 25.38 10.07 -35.47
CA ALA A 281 24.44 11.05 -36.03
C ALA A 281 23.48 11.61 -34.97
N GLU A 282 23.22 12.92 -35.00
CA GLU A 282 22.56 13.66 -33.92
C GLU A 282 21.19 13.07 -33.49
N GLN A 283 20.33 12.75 -34.46
CA GLN A 283 19.03 12.12 -34.22
C GLN A 283 19.13 10.74 -33.53
N SER A 284 20.28 10.04 -33.61
CA SER A 284 20.53 8.81 -32.82
C SER A 284 20.91 9.13 -31.37
N ARG A 285 21.72 10.18 -31.16
CA ARG A 285 22.19 10.66 -29.85
C ARG A 285 21.04 11.17 -29.00
N GLU A 286 20.10 11.90 -29.59
CA GLU A 286 18.86 12.34 -28.92
C GLU A 286 18.01 11.17 -28.44
N ARG A 287 17.75 10.18 -29.31
CA ARG A 287 16.93 9.01 -29.00
C ARG A 287 17.57 8.16 -27.89
N ASP A 288 18.89 7.97 -27.92
CA ASP A 288 19.64 7.35 -26.81
C ASP A 288 19.51 8.15 -25.50
N GLN A 289 19.61 9.48 -25.54
CA GLN A 289 19.52 10.31 -24.34
C GLN A 289 18.09 10.37 -23.75
N GLN A 290 17.06 10.32 -24.61
CA GLN A 290 15.67 10.14 -24.17
C GLN A 290 15.48 8.77 -23.51
N ASN A 291 15.97 7.69 -24.13
CA ASN A 291 15.90 6.34 -23.56
C ASN A 291 16.70 6.23 -22.25
N LYS A 292 17.87 6.88 -22.13
CA LYS A 292 18.63 6.97 -20.86
C LYS A 292 17.79 7.63 -19.78
N ARG A 293 17.29 8.86 -19.99
CA ARG A 293 16.45 9.58 -19.02
C ARG A 293 15.23 8.75 -18.58
N ALA A 294 14.53 8.17 -19.55
CA ALA A 294 13.33 7.36 -19.32
C ALA A 294 13.61 6.02 -18.62
N SER A 295 14.85 5.52 -18.68
CA SER A 295 15.33 4.33 -17.96
C SER A 295 15.80 4.68 -16.54
N THR A 296 16.45 5.84 -16.34
CA THR A 296 16.85 6.32 -15.01
C THR A 296 15.63 6.56 -14.11
N ILE A 297 14.53 7.11 -14.65
CA ILE A 297 13.25 7.26 -13.93
C ILE A 297 12.75 5.91 -13.40
N VAL A 298 12.78 4.86 -14.23
CA VAL A 298 12.34 3.51 -13.84
C VAL A 298 13.28 2.88 -12.81
N VAL A 299 14.58 3.13 -12.89
CA VAL A 299 15.54 2.71 -11.85
C VAL A 299 15.23 3.36 -10.50
N CYS A 300 14.90 4.66 -10.47
CA CYS A 300 14.52 5.34 -9.23
C CYS A 300 13.22 4.77 -8.64
N ILE A 301 12.19 4.53 -9.47
CA ILE A 301 10.95 3.87 -9.05
C ILE A 301 11.24 2.47 -8.48
N ALA A 302 12.01 1.64 -9.20
CA ALA A 302 12.35 0.29 -8.76
C ALA A 302 13.12 0.26 -7.42
N ILE A 303 14.03 1.21 -7.20
CA ILE A 303 14.74 1.35 -5.92
C ILE A 303 13.77 1.75 -4.79
N ILE A 304 12.86 2.70 -5.04
CA ILE A 304 11.85 3.12 -4.05
C ILE A 304 10.95 1.94 -3.65
N PHE A 305 10.46 1.15 -4.61
CA PHE A 305 9.70 -0.08 -4.33
C PHE A 305 10.51 -1.11 -3.53
N LEU A 306 11.82 -1.29 -3.79
CA LEU A 306 12.63 -2.28 -3.08
C LEU A 306 12.91 -1.94 -1.60
N ILE A 307 12.77 -0.67 -1.19
CA ILE A 307 13.07 -0.23 0.19
C ILE A 307 12.15 -0.86 1.25
N PRO A 308 10.81 -0.84 1.14
CA PRO A 308 9.92 -1.51 2.10
C PRO A 308 9.81 -3.03 1.87
N GLU A 309 9.92 -3.50 0.62
CA GLU A 309 9.67 -4.90 0.27
C GLU A 309 10.80 -5.84 0.70
N ILE A 310 12.07 -5.41 0.67
CA ILE A 310 13.18 -6.26 1.14
C ILE A 310 13.08 -6.57 2.64
N PRO A 311 12.89 -5.59 3.56
CA PRO A 311 12.62 -5.84 4.97
C PRO A 311 11.37 -6.72 5.19
N TYR A 312 10.28 -6.45 4.47
CA TYR A 312 9.05 -7.25 4.57
C TYR A 312 9.24 -8.70 4.13
N GLY A 313 10.05 -8.92 3.10
CA GLY A 313 10.44 -10.25 2.64
C GLY A 313 11.28 -11.04 3.64
N VAL A 314 12.24 -10.39 4.30
CA VAL A 314 13.03 -11.00 5.38
C VAL A 314 12.14 -11.36 6.57
N PHE A 315 11.25 -10.45 6.96
CA PHE A 315 10.25 -10.69 8.00
C PHE A 315 9.31 -11.85 7.67
N LEU A 316 8.76 -11.89 6.45
CA LEU A 316 7.90 -12.99 5.99
C LEU A 316 8.64 -14.34 5.96
N LEU A 317 9.90 -14.35 5.52
CA LEU A 317 10.77 -15.54 5.57
C LEU A 317 10.94 -16.06 7.00
N VAL A 318 11.25 -15.16 7.95
CA VAL A 318 11.38 -15.51 9.38
C VAL A 318 10.06 -16.08 9.93
N THR A 319 8.91 -15.48 9.59
CA THR A 319 7.59 -15.96 10.03
C THR A 319 7.26 -17.34 9.48
N VAL A 320 7.56 -17.63 8.21
CA VAL A 320 7.36 -18.96 7.59
C VAL A 320 8.27 -20.01 8.23
N LEU A 321 9.55 -19.70 8.39
CA LEU A 321 10.51 -20.61 9.04
C LEU A 321 10.11 -20.90 10.49
N ARG A 322 9.57 -19.92 11.23
CA ARG A 322 9.11 -20.08 12.62
C ARG A 322 7.90 -21.01 12.78
N LYS A 323 6.82 -20.84 12.00
CA LYS A 323 5.63 -21.71 12.10
C LYS A 323 5.96 -23.16 11.68
N HIS A 324 6.97 -23.36 10.82
CA HIS A 324 7.51 -24.70 10.52
C HIS A 324 8.44 -25.26 11.62
N SER A 325 9.20 -24.39 12.30
CA SER A 325 10.13 -24.78 13.38
C SER A 325 9.49 -24.98 14.76
N GLY A 326 8.19 -24.68 14.90
CA GLY A 326 7.45 -24.80 16.17
C GLY A 326 7.92 -23.86 17.29
N LYS A 327 8.57 -22.72 16.96
CA LYS A 327 9.18 -21.81 17.95
C LYS A 327 8.64 -20.38 17.87
N GLU A 328 8.11 -19.90 18.99
CA GLU A 328 7.77 -18.50 19.21
C GLU A 328 9.03 -17.70 19.60
N ILE A 329 9.64 -17.01 18.63
CA ILE A 329 10.92 -16.29 18.80
C ILE A 329 10.73 -14.77 18.94
N LEU A 330 9.62 -14.21 18.46
CA LEU A 330 9.22 -12.81 18.68
C LEU A 330 7.75 -12.78 19.11
N PRO A 331 7.35 -11.93 20.08
CA PRO A 331 5.97 -11.77 20.49
C PRO A 331 5.11 -11.17 19.37
N LEU A 332 3.86 -11.62 19.29
CA LEU A 332 2.88 -11.23 18.25
C LEU A 332 2.59 -9.72 18.20
N ARG A 333 2.87 -8.99 19.29
CA ARG A 333 2.83 -7.52 19.37
C ARG A 333 3.84 -6.83 18.45
N GLU A 334 5.07 -7.34 18.36
CA GLU A 334 6.10 -6.81 17.45
C GLU A 334 5.76 -7.12 15.99
N ASN A 335 5.19 -8.30 15.75
CA ASN A 335 4.68 -8.72 14.44
C ASN A 335 3.63 -7.73 13.90
N ARG A 336 2.71 -7.26 14.77
CA ARG A 336 1.71 -6.22 14.43
C ARG A 336 2.36 -4.87 14.10
N LEU A 337 3.27 -4.38 14.95
CA LEU A 337 3.95 -3.10 14.76
C LEU A 337 4.74 -3.07 13.45
N PHE A 338 5.43 -4.16 13.11
CA PHE A 338 6.16 -4.27 11.84
C PHE A 338 5.24 -4.24 10.62
N HIS A 339 4.11 -4.96 10.64
CA HIS A 339 3.09 -4.89 9.58
C HIS A 339 2.56 -3.47 9.37
N PHE A 340 2.32 -2.73 10.45
CA PHE A 340 1.85 -1.33 10.43
C PHE A 340 2.88 -0.36 9.84
N ILE A 341 4.16 -0.46 10.26
CA ILE A 341 5.26 0.35 9.71
C ILE A 341 5.42 0.08 8.21
N TYR A 342 5.35 -1.19 7.79
CA TYR A 342 5.38 -1.57 6.38
C TYR A 342 4.18 -1.03 5.59
N GLU A 343 2.96 -1.14 6.14
CA GLU A 343 1.74 -0.58 5.52
C GLU A 343 1.91 0.93 5.24
N ILE A 344 2.40 1.71 6.21
CA ILE A 344 2.67 3.16 6.03
C ILE A 344 3.80 3.41 5.01
N ALA A 345 4.92 2.68 5.12
CA ALA A 345 6.06 2.84 4.22
C ALA A 345 5.71 2.53 2.75
N LEU A 346 4.83 1.56 2.51
CA LEU A 346 4.33 1.18 1.19
C LEU A 346 3.52 2.32 0.55
N LEU A 347 2.59 2.94 1.27
CA LEU A 347 1.84 4.11 0.78
C LEU A 347 2.77 5.30 0.48
N LEU A 348 3.78 5.55 1.32
CA LEU A 348 4.77 6.59 1.08
C LEU A 348 5.59 6.32 -0.20
N CYS A 349 5.90 5.06 -0.50
CA CYS A 349 6.58 4.67 -1.73
C CYS A 349 5.69 4.85 -2.98
N PHE A 350 4.40 4.50 -2.89
CA PHE A 350 3.43 4.78 -3.95
C PHE A 350 3.30 6.29 -4.22
N HIS A 351 3.21 7.11 -3.17
CA HIS A 351 3.16 8.56 -3.30
C HIS A 351 4.48 9.15 -3.87
N ALA A 352 5.63 8.59 -3.51
CA ALA A 352 6.93 9.03 -4.02
C ALA A 352 7.07 8.89 -5.55
N ASN A 353 6.33 7.97 -6.19
CA ASN A 353 6.29 7.86 -7.66
C ASN A 353 5.90 9.20 -8.34
N PHE A 354 4.96 9.95 -7.76
CA PHE A 354 4.58 11.28 -8.25
C PHE A 354 5.75 12.27 -8.21
N TRP A 355 6.48 12.31 -7.09
CA TRP A 355 7.64 13.17 -6.93
C TRP A 355 8.79 12.80 -7.86
N VAL A 356 9.00 11.52 -8.16
CA VAL A 356 9.96 11.08 -9.20
C VAL A 356 9.58 11.67 -10.56
N TYR A 357 8.30 11.65 -10.95
CA TYR A 357 7.87 12.27 -12.21
C TYR A 357 8.01 13.80 -12.18
N ILE A 358 7.62 14.46 -11.09
CA ILE A 358 7.75 15.91 -10.92
C ILE A 358 9.21 16.35 -10.98
N ILE A 359 10.16 15.63 -10.37
CA ILE A 359 11.58 16.00 -10.36
C ILE A 359 12.26 15.66 -11.70
N MET A 360 12.04 14.44 -12.22
CA MET A 360 12.87 13.88 -13.29
C MET A 360 12.23 13.89 -14.68
N ASN A 361 10.89 13.91 -14.78
CA ASN A 361 10.17 13.79 -16.05
C ASN A 361 9.68 15.15 -16.57
N ARG A 362 10.53 15.84 -17.35
CA ARG A 362 10.16 17.13 -17.96
C ARG A 362 8.85 17.06 -18.79
N ARG A 363 8.64 16.01 -19.60
CA ARG A 363 7.40 15.88 -20.40
C ARG A 363 6.16 15.80 -19.50
N PHE A 364 6.25 15.08 -18.38
CA PHE A 364 5.17 15.02 -17.39
C PHE A 364 4.87 16.40 -16.79
N ARG A 365 5.88 17.15 -16.37
CA ARG A 365 5.70 18.54 -15.86
C ARG A 365 5.06 19.46 -16.90
N ASP A 366 5.55 19.44 -18.13
CA ASP A 366 5.12 20.34 -19.19
C ASP A 366 3.65 20.01 -19.60
N GLU A 367 3.29 18.72 -19.63
CA GLU A 367 1.92 18.25 -19.86
C GLU A 367 0.97 18.61 -18.70
N LEU A 368 1.35 18.33 -17.45
CA LEU A 368 0.58 18.65 -16.25
C LEU A 368 0.29 20.15 -16.13
N LYS A 369 1.28 21.01 -16.42
CA LYS A 369 1.09 22.46 -16.51
C LYS A 369 0.05 22.84 -17.56
N SER A 370 0.10 22.21 -18.74
CA SER A 370 -0.88 22.50 -19.80
C SER A 370 -2.30 22.08 -19.41
N MET A 371 -2.47 20.99 -18.65
CA MET A 371 -3.77 20.57 -18.10
C MET A 371 -4.33 21.61 -17.12
N PHE A 372 -3.52 22.08 -16.17
CA PHE A 372 -3.95 23.14 -15.25
C PHE A 372 -4.29 24.44 -15.98
N LEU A 373 -3.47 24.87 -16.95
CA LEU A 373 -3.75 26.07 -17.75
C LEU A 373 -5.02 25.93 -18.60
N GLU A 374 -5.28 24.76 -19.17
CA GLU A 374 -6.50 24.49 -19.94
C GLU A 374 -7.75 24.49 -19.04
N SER A 375 -7.66 23.94 -17.83
CA SER A 375 -8.73 23.99 -16.83
C SER A 375 -9.00 25.41 -16.33
N MET A 376 -7.96 26.18 -16.00
CA MET A 376 -8.08 27.59 -15.61
C MET A 376 -8.75 28.44 -16.71
N ARG A 377 -8.41 28.20 -17.99
CA ARG A 377 -9.05 28.86 -19.15
C ARG A 377 -10.53 28.49 -19.35
N LYS A 378 -10.99 27.36 -18.80
CA LYS A 378 -12.42 26.96 -18.83
C LYS A 378 -13.21 27.50 -17.64
N LEU A 379 -12.53 27.80 -16.53
CA LEU A 379 -13.13 28.39 -15.32
C LEU A 379 -13.18 29.92 -15.38
N LEU A 380 -12.24 30.56 -16.09
CA LEU A 380 -12.32 31.99 -16.40
C LEU A 380 -13.52 32.26 -17.33
N PRO A 381 -14.40 33.22 -17.00
CA PRO A 381 -15.50 33.58 -17.89
C PRO A 381 -14.96 34.09 -19.22
N LYS A 382 -15.61 33.75 -20.34
CA LYS A 382 -15.30 34.30 -21.66
C LYS A 382 -15.48 35.82 -21.59
N ARG A 383 -14.36 36.56 -21.51
CA ARG A 383 -14.34 38.02 -21.58
C ARG A 383 -15.01 38.40 -22.90
N ALA A 384 -16.14 39.10 -22.83
CA ALA A 384 -16.89 39.48 -24.02
C ALA A 384 -15.96 40.24 -24.97
N THR A 385 -15.95 39.83 -26.25
CA THR A 385 -15.26 40.57 -27.30
C THR A 385 -15.97 41.90 -27.47
N VAL A 386 -15.41 42.95 -26.86
CA VAL A 386 -15.79 44.32 -27.19
C VAL A 386 -15.43 44.52 -28.65
N ASN A 387 -16.45 44.54 -29.50
CA ASN A 387 -16.26 44.89 -30.91
C ASN A 387 -15.74 46.33 -30.93
N HIS A 388 -14.49 46.52 -31.37
CA HIS A 388 -14.02 47.83 -31.78
C HIS A 388 -14.80 48.22 -33.05
N ALA A 389 -15.94 48.86 -32.86
CA ALA A 389 -16.61 49.58 -33.93
C ALA A 389 -15.64 50.65 -34.43
N THR A 390 -15.20 50.52 -35.68
CA THR A 390 -14.33 51.51 -36.32
C THR A 390 -15.10 52.82 -36.42
N ILE A 391 -14.72 53.81 -35.60
CA ILE A 391 -15.22 55.17 -35.73
C ILE A 391 -14.58 55.76 -36.98
N SER A 392 -15.30 55.69 -38.10
CA SER A 392 -14.96 56.37 -39.34
C SER A 392 -15.13 57.88 -39.14
N MET A 393 -14.04 58.58 -38.87
CA MET A 393 -14.01 60.03 -39.02
C MET A 393 -14.09 60.38 -40.52
N GLU A 394 -15.23 60.91 -40.94
CA GLU A 394 -15.33 61.61 -42.22
C GLU A 394 -14.52 62.90 -42.13
N THR A 395 -13.60 63.13 -43.08
CA THR A 395 -13.00 64.46 -43.26
C THR A 395 -12.77 64.69 -44.75
N SER A 396 -13.64 65.51 -45.30
CA SER A 396 -13.81 65.90 -46.70
C SER A 396 -12.52 66.00 -47.53
N GLN A 397 -12.49 65.31 -48.67
CA GLN A 397 -11.67 65.71 -49.82
C GLN A 397 -12.58 66.21 -50.96
N SER A 398 -12.41 67.48 -51.32
CA SER A 398 -12.98 68.08 -52.52
C SER A 398 -12.12 67.79 -53.76
N HIS A 399 -12.78 67.80 -54.93
CA HIS A 399 -12.27 68.10 -56.29
C HIS A 399 -10.82 68.62 -56.44
N SER A 400 -10.04 68.27 -57.49
CA SER A 400 -10.36 67.55 -58.75
C SER A 400 -9.09 67.18 -59.58
N HIS A 401 -9.29 66.68 -60.81
CA HIS A 401 -8.34 66.58 -61.94
C HIS A 401 -7.19 65.53 -61.93
N SER A 402 -7.52 64.33 -62.43
CA SER A 402 -7.15 63.85 -63.77
C SER A 402 -5.72 64.00 -64.34
N THR A 403 -5.31 62.91 -65.01
CA THR A 403 -4.44 62.78 -66.22
C THR A 403 -2.90 62.74 -66.10
N LYS A 404 -2.36 61.64 -66.67
CA LYS A 404 -0.96 61.37 -67.11
C LYS A 404 0.08 61.23 -65.98
N GLY A 405 1.05 60.31 -66.04
CA GLY A 405 1.28 59.20 -66.99
C GLY A 405 2.59 59.27 -67.76
N THR A 406 3.70 58.84 -67.12
CA THR A 406 5.01 58.54 -67.73
C THR A 406 5.80 57.62 -66.80
N ASP A 407 6.55 56.67 -67.36
CA ASP A 407 7.58 55.90 -66.65
C ASP A 407 8.77 56.77 -66.23
N VAL A 408 9.52 56.33 -65.21
CA VAL A 408 11.00 56.31 -65.23
C VAL A 408 11.51 55.29 -64.20
N LYS A 409 12.71 54.76 -64.44
CA LYS A 409 13.34 53.69 -63.66
C LYS A 409 14.14 54.19 -62.43
N GLU A 410 14.61 53.22 -61.65
CA GLU A 410 15.89 53.24 -60.91
C GLU A 410 16.16 54.37 -59.91
N LEU A 411 16.22 54.01 -58.62
CA LEU A 411 17.53 54.01 -57.98
C LEU A 411 17.63 52.99 -56.84
N SER A 412 18.85 52.51 -56.61
CA SER A 412 19.22 51.59 -55.53
C SER A 412 20.23 52.22 -54.57
N THR A 413 20.43 51.59 -53.41
CA THR A 413 21.53 51.75 -52.42
C THR A 413 21.32 52.72 -51.25
N LEU A 414 21.78 52.23 -50.08
CA LEU A 414 22.04 52.91 -48.79
C LEU A 414 20.80 53.44 -48.04
N VAL A 415 20.70 53.31 -46.71
CA VAL A 415 21.66 52.85 -45.69
C VAL A 415 21.20 51.56 -45.01
#